data_AF-A0A0S9PZY6-F1
#
_entry.id   AF-A0A0S9PZY6-F1
#
_cell.length_a   1.000
_cell.length_b   1.000
_cell.length_c   1.000
_cell.angle_alpha   90.00
_cell.angle_beta   90.00
_cell.angle_gamma   90.00
#
_symmetry.space_group_name_H-M   'P 1'
#
loop_
_entity.id
_entity.type
_entity.pdbx_description
1 polymer ?
#
loop_
_entity_poly.entity_id
_entity_poly.type
_entity_poly.pdbx_seq_one_letter_code
_entity_poly.pdbx_strand_id
1 'polypeptide(L)'
;MSGASPRRHAPDPAREAARRRDGRFGVQARDEATAVALPEQPAVAPEGPPRTASGRPPIYPPPTDLAQPVTCGKCHGDGTYTYSSGAAGACSRCGGAGQVEGSRKARAERAAYAATTRALFDAARSRSHETYQAALQLREEDPDRFARALASHTAGHPRVLEALDDFRQTALRARGDRLAEHRWLKQWTPPAPGTDTPDGAFGTCKQVSAAYTDHLRRAGYDAEWIQVAGLRRPAPDAHPSWTEIEPAHWQHYLTRIRYPDGRLHYVDWTMRQFSPTASWPSTSDHDRHEQTWDTTYDIPHQALDQYLQERR
;
A
#
# COMPACT_ATOMS: atom_id res chain seq x y z
N MET A 1 -42.39 -60.72 14.04
CA MET A 1 -41.43 -59.65 14.37
C MET A 1 -41.53 -58.59 13.28
N SER A 2 -42.23 -57.49 13.56
CA SER A 2 -42.37 -56.35 12.65
C SER A 2 -42.17 -55.08 13.46
N GLY A 3 -41.01 -54.43 13.28
CA GLY A 3 -40.66 -53.20 13.97
C GLY A 3 -41.13 -51.99 13.16
N ALA A 4 -42.02 -51.19 13.75
CA ALA A 4 -42.44 -49.90 13.21
C ALA A 4 -41.43 -48.80 13.63
N SER A 5 -40.90 -48.06 12.66
CA SER A 5 -40.08 -46.87 12.89
C SER A 5 -40.96 -45.64 13.24
N PRO A 6 -40.58 -44.80 14.21
CA PRO A 6 -41.31 -43.58 14.51
C PRO A 6 -40.97 -42.45 13.53
N ARG A 7 -42.00 -41.81 12.98
CA ARG A 7 -41.90 -40.59 12.17
C ARG A 7 -41.50 -39.40 13.06
N ARG A 8 -40.42 -38.70 12.70
CA ARG A 8 -40.05 -37.41 13.32
C ARG A 8 -40.90 -36.30 12.67
N HIS A 9 -41.63 -35.55 13.48
CA HIS A 9 -42.33 -34.34 13.05
C HIS A 9 -41.33 -33.20 12.82
N ALA A 10 -41.48 -32.50 11.70
CA ALA A 10 -40.74 -31.26 11.43
C ALA A 10 -41.21 -30.13 12.37
N PRO A 11 -40.31 -29.23 12.78
CA PRO A 11 -40.65 -28.13 13.68
C PRO A 11 -41.57 -27.10 13.01
N ASP A 12 -42.49 -26.57 13.82
CA ASP A 12 -43.51 -25.59 13.45
C ASP A 12 -42.89 -24.20 13.17
N PRO A 13 -42.96 -23.68 11.93
CA PRO A 13 -42.35 -22.41 11.56
C PRO A 13 -42.99 -21.20 12.27
N ALA A 14 -44.19 -21.33 12.84
CA ALA A 14 -44.84 -20.23 13.56
C ALA A 14 -44.16 -19.91 14.91
N ARG A 15 -43.51 -20.90 15.53
CA ARG A 15 -42.82 -20.73 16.83
C ARG A 15 -41.47 -20.02 16.72
N GLU A 16 -40.87 -20.02 15.53
CA GLU A 16 -39.53 -19.45 15.32
C GLU A 16 -39.57 -17.94 15.01
N ALA A 17 -40.69 -17.46 14.44
CA ALA A 17 -40.92 -16.04 14.19
C ALA A 17 -41.15 -15.23 15.48
N ALA A 18 -41.68 -15.84 16.54
CA ALA A 18 -41.95 -15.16 17.81
C ALA A 18 -40.66 -14.83 18.62
N ARG A 19 -39.57 -15.60 18.43
CA ARG A 19 -38.32 -15.37 19.19
C ARG A 19 -37.50 -14.16 18.72
N ARG A 20 -37.80 -13.59 17.55
CA ARG A 20 -37.02 -12.48 16.99
C ARG A 20 -37.51 -11.08 17.38
N ARG A 21 -38.63 -10.95 18.09
CA ARG A 21 -39.24 -9.64 18.37
C ARG A 21 -38.89 -8.98 19.72
N ASP A 22 -38.29 -9.68 20.68
CA ASP A 22 -38.11 -9.17 22.06
C ASP A 22 -36.66 -8.90 22.50
N GLY A 23 -35.75 -8.62 21.56
CA GLY A 23 -34.35 -8.28 21.87
C GLY A 23 -34.11 -6.81 22.20
N ARG A 24 -34.75 -6.25 23.24
CA ARG A 24 -34.35 -4.96 23.84
C ARG A 24 -33.03 -5.14 24.61
N PHE A 25 -31.91 -4.67 24.05
CA PHE A 25 -30.71 -4.40 24.84
C PHE A 25 -30.63 -2.91 25.14
N GLY A 26 -30.90 -2.56 26.39
CA GLY A 26 -30.58 -1.25 26.95
C GLY A 26 -29.08 -1.18 27.28
N VAL A 27 -28.41 -0.14 26.79
CA VAL A 27 -27.07 0.24 27.24
C VAL A 27 -27.23 1.49 28.09
N GLN A 28 -26.94 1.34 29.37
CA GLN A 28 -26.86 2.43 30.33
C GLN A 28 -25.64 3.32 30.02
N ALA A 29 -25.88 4.62 30.00
CA ALA A 29 -24.84 5.64 30.00
C ALA A 29 -24.07 5.63 31.32
N ARG A 30 -22.75 5.79 31.24
CA ARG A 30 -21.87 6.16 32.36
C ARG A 30 -20.92 7.26 31.92
N ASP A 31 -21.14 8.41 32.54
CA ASP A 31 -20.20 9.30 33.23
C ASP A 31 -18.91 9.75 32.50
N GLU A 32 -19.01 10.98 32.01
CA GLU A 32 -18.17 12.15 32.34
C GLU A 32 -16.72 11.88 32.76
N ALA A 33 -15.79 12.20 31.85
CA ALA A 33 -14.43 12.61 32.19
C ALA A 33 -14.19 14.02 31.67
N THR A 34 -14.06 14.95 32.62
CA THR A 34 -13.73 16.37 32.46
C THR A 34 -12.40 16.54 31.72
N ALA A 35 -12.43 17.09 30.50
CA ALA A 35 -11.24 17.56 29.82
C ALA A 35 -10.89 18.98 30.28
N VAL A 36 -9.71 19.14 30.86
CA VAL A 36 -9.10 20.45 31.15
C VAL A 36 -8.73 21.10 29.81
N ALA A 37 -9.38 22.21 29.48
CA ALA A 37 -9.07 23.01 28.31
C ALA A 37 -7.74 23.77 28.49
N LEU A 38 -6.85 23.66 27.51
CA LEU A 38 -5.70 24.57 27.33
C LEU A 38 -6.08 25.64 26.29
N PRO A 39 -5.58 26.89 26.42
CA PRO A 39 -5.99 28.00 25.56
C PRO A 39 -5.52 27.81 24.12
N GLU A 40 -6.45 27.97 23.18
CA GLU A 40 -6.18 28.04 21.75
C GLU A 40 -5.36 29.30 21.43
N GLN A 41 -4.18 29.11 20.84
CA GLN A 41 -3.53 30.16 20.03
C GLN A 41 -3.82 29.88 18.55
N PRO A 42 -4.14 30.90 17.73
CA PRO A 42 -4.32 30.70 16.30
C PRO A 42 -2.98 30.34 15.66
N ALA A 43 -2.89 29.11 15.13
CA ALA A 43 -1.77 28.68 14.33
C ALA A 43 -1.81 29.38 12.97
N VAL A 44 -0.89 30.30 12.73
CA VAL A 44 -0.52 30.73 11.37
C VAL A 44 0.26 29.58 10.75
N ALA A 45 -0.32 28.92 9.74
CA ALA A 45 0.36 27.85 9.01
C ALA A 45 1.54 28.46 8.22
N PRO A 46 2.79 27.98 8.41
CA PRO A 46 3.88 28.39 7.52
C PRO A 46 3.61 27.80 6.13
N GLU A 47 3.80 28.63 5.10
CA GLU A 47 3.74 28.19 3.71
C GLU A 47 4.77 27.06 3.49
N GLY A 48 4.28 25.89 3.09
CA GLY A 48 5.12 24.75 2.77
C GLY A 48 5.90 24.96 1.47
N PRO A 49 7.05 24.30 1.29
CA PRO A 49 7.88 24.46 0.11
C PRO A 49 7.16 24.04 -1.19
N PRO A 50 7.57 24.59 -2.36
CA PRO A 50 6.94 24.29 -3.64
C PRO A 50 7.03 22.81 -4.00
N ARG A 51 5.91 22.22 -4.40
CA ARG A 51 5.79 20.83 -4.87
C ARG A 51 6.17 20.72 -6.35
N THR A 52 6.71 19.57 -6.76
CA THR A 52 6.98 19.28 -8.18
C THR A 52 5.68 18.99 -8.96
N ALA A 53 5.74 19.02 -10.30
CA ALA A 53 4.61 18.74 -11.18
C ALA A 53 3.98 17.34 -11.00
N SER A 54 4.64 16.41 -10.29
CA SER A 54 4.13 15.07 -9.97
C SER A 54 3.54 14.95 -8.55
N GLY A 55 3.42 16.06 -7.81
CA GLY A 55 2.83 16.07 -6.46
C GLY A 55 3.66 15.38 -5.37
N ARG A 56 4.78 14.71 -5.72
CA ARG A 56 5.70 14.09 -4.77
C ARG A 56 6.74 15.10 -4.28
N PRO A 57 7.08 15.10 -2.98
CA PRO A 57 8.29 15.78 -2.52
C PRO A 57 9.49 15.12 -3.23
N PRO A 58 10.44 15.91 -3.74
CA PRO A 58 11.60 15.34 -4.38
C PRO A 58 12.36 14.51 -3.34
N ILE A 59 12.81 13.30 -3.71
CA ILE A 59 13.54 12.36 -2.82
C ILE A 59 14.80 13.03 -2.21
N TYR A 60 15.21 14.13 -2.80
CA TYR A 60 15.98 15.23 -2.19
C TYR A 60 15.43 16.53 -2.76
N PRO A 61 15.12 17.59 -1.99
CA PRO A 61 15.19 18.90 -2.60
C PRO A 61 16.63 19.03 -3.15
N PRO A 62 16.83 19.35 -4.45
CA PRO A 62 18.14 19.85 -4.84
C PRO A 62 18.46 20.98 -3.87
N PRO A 63 19.68 21.06 -3.31
CA PRO A 63 20.02 22.15 -2.40
C PRO A 63 19.60 23.46 -3.07
N THR A 64 18.67 24.17 -2.45
CA THR A 64 18.00 25.36 -3.00
C THR A 64 18.96 26.53 -3.21
N ASP A 65 20.23 26.38 -2.84
CA ASP A 65 21.32 27.33 -3.04
C ASP A 65 22.04 27.24 -4.39
N LEU A 66 21.65 26.35 -5.32
CA LEU A 66 22.33 26.20 -6.61
C LEU A 66 22.05 27.31 -7.64
N ALA A 67 21.30 28.36 -7.27
CA ALA A 67 21.17 29.57 -8.08
C ALA A 67 22.34 30.56 -7.91
N GLN A 68 23.29 30.29 -7.00
CA GLN A 68 24.48 31.12 -6.91
C GLN A 68 25.48 30.74 -8.01
N PRO A 69 26.04 31.72 -8.75
CA PRO A 69 27.09 31.45 -9.73
C PRO A 69 28.28 30.82 -8.99
N VAL A 70 28.63 29.60 -9.38
CA VAL A 70 29.73 28.88 -8.74
C VAL A 70 30.95 28.96 -9.63
N THR A 71 32.03 29.54 -9.11
CA THR A 71 33.30 29.69 -9.82
C THR A 71 34.01 28.34 -9.97
N CYS A 72 34.44 28.03 -11.20
CA CYS A 72 35.30 26.88 -11.46
C CYS A 72 36.72 27.17 -10.96
N GLY A 73 37.28 26.31 -10.10
CA GLY A 73 38.62 26.50 -9.52
C GLY A 73 39.78 26.47 -10.53
N LYS A 74 39.54 26.08 -11.79
CA LYS A 74 40.56 26.01 -12.85
C LYS A 74 40.49 27.16 -13.86
N CYS A 75 39.29 27.58 -14.25
CA CYS A 75 39.11 28.63 -15.26
C CYS A 75 38.55 29.94 -14.70
N HIS A 76 38.23 29.99 -13.40
CA HIS A 76 37.68 31.15 -12.68
C HIS A 76 36.44 31.80 -13.32
N GLY A 77 35.80 31.12 -14.27
CA GLY A 77 34.58 31.60 -14.92
C GLY A 77 33.32 31.09 -14.23
N ASP A 78 32.23 31.83 -14.41
CA ASP A 78 30.88 31.41 -14.04
C ASP A 78 30.49 30.18 -14.87
N GLY A 79 30.47 29.02 -14.23
CA GLY A 79 30.04 27.78 -14.87
C GLY A 79 28.52 27.63 -14.74
N THR A 80 27.80 27.51 -15.85
CA THR A 80 26.42 27.04 -15.82
C THR A 80 26.37 25.55 -15.53
N TYR A 81 25.56 25.17 -14.54
CA TYR A 81 25.33 23.79 -14.13
C TYR A 81 24.36 23.11 -15.10
N THR A 82 24.79 22.09 -15.84
CA THR A 82 23.89 21.17 -16.53
C THR A 82 23.82 19.82 -15.81
N TYR A 83 22.66 19.54 -15.21
CA TYR A 83 22.30 18.22 -14.68
C TYR A 83 21.82 17.33 -15.83
N SER A 84 22.73 16.94 -16.73
CA SER A 84 22.43 15.90 -17.72
C SER A 84 23.42 14.75 -17.56
N SER A 85 22.87 13.57 -17.21
CA SER A 85 23.47 12.24 -17.38
C SER A 85 24.92 12.06 -16.91
N GLY A 86 25.11 11.67 -15.64
CA GLY A 86 26.26 10.86 -15.20
C GLY A 86 27.56 11.57 -14.78
N ALA A 87 27.82 12.81 -15.23
CA ALA A 87 29.02 13.55 -14.86
C ALA A 87 28.70 14.85 -14.09
N ALA A 88 28.17 14.71 -12.87
CA ALA A 88 27.88 15.87 -12.02
C ALA A 88 29.16 16.65 -11.68
N GLY A 89 29.24 17.92 -12.11
CA GLY A 89 30.28 18.88 -11.70
C GLY A 89 31.36 19.21 -12.74
N ALA A 90 31.21 18.81 -13.99
CA ALA A 90 32.13 19.19 -15.06
C ALA A 90 31.89 20.65 -15.50
N CYS A 91 32.89 21.52 -15.35
CA CYS A 91 32.81 22.86 -15.93
C CYS A 91 32.86 22.77 -17.47
N SER A 92 31.81 23.26 -18.14
CA SER A 92 31.67 23.27 -19.60
C SER A 92 32.81 24.02 -20.29
N ARG A 93 33.32 25.09 -19.65
CA ARG A 93 34.41 25.92 -20.18
C ARG A 93 35.77 25.20 -20.24
N CYS A 94 36.02 24.25 -19.34
CA CYS A 94 37.29 23.52 -19.29
C CYS A 94 37.11 22.01 -19.55
N GLY A 95 36.01 21.62 -20.20
CA GLY A 95 35.74 20.22 -20.56
C GLY A 95 35.74 19.26 -19.37
N GLY A 96 35.32 19.72 -18.18
CA GLY A 96 35.34 18.91 -16.96
C GLY A 96 36.68 18.80 -16.23
N ALA A 97 37.74 19.45 -16.72
CA ALA A 97 39.06 19.42 -16.08
C ALA A 97 39.17 20.23 -14.77
N GLY A 98 38.15 21.04 -14.44
CA GLY A 98 38.03 21.78 -13.20
C GLY A 98 36.75 21.37 -12.49
N GLN A 99 36.84 21.11 -11.19
CA GLN A 99 35.69 20.84 -10.34
C GLN A 99 35.15 22.16 -9.78
N VAL A 100 33.84 22.32 -9.85
CA VAL A 100 33.13 23.45 -9.25
C VAL A 100 33.06 23.21 -7.73
N GLU A 101 33.44 24.16 -6.89
CA GLU A 101 33.57 23.93 -5.44
C GLU A 101 32.26 23.46 -4.77
N GLY A 102 31.12 24.00 -5.24
CA GLY A 102 29.78 23.52 -4.86
C GLY A 102 29.51 22.05 -5.21
N SER A 103 30.16 21.51 -6.26
CA SER A 103 30.05 20.10 -6.64
C SER A 103 30.80 19.17 -5.67
N ARG A 104 31.93 19.64 -5.11
CA ARG A 104 32.72 18.86 -4.15
C ARG A 104 32.00 18.77 -2.81
N LYS A 105 31.49 19.90 -2.31
CA LYS A 105 30.68 19.96 -1.09
C LYS A 105 29.42 19.10 -1.22
N ALA A 106 28.63 19.28 -2.29
CA ALA A 106 27.43 18.49 -2.51
C ALA A 106 27.71 16.98 -2.68
N ARG A 107 28.82 16.60 -3.34
CA ARG A 107 29.22 15.18 -3.44
C ARG A 107 29.63 14.61 -2.08
N ALA A 108 30.37 15.38 -1.28
CA ALA A 108 30.76 14.98 0.07
C ALA A 108 29.54 14.82 0.97
N GLU A 109 28.57 15.75 0.93
CA GLU A 109 27.32 15.68 1.68
C GLU A 109 26.47 14.47 1.29
N ARG A 110 26.33 14.18 -0.01
CA ARG A 110 25.64 12.97 -0.49
C ARG A 110 26.33 11.68 -0.04
N ALA A 111 27.66 11.64 -0.12
CA ALA A 111 28.42 10.49 0.35
C ALA A 111 28.27 10.28 1.86
N ALA A 112 28.29 11.36 2.64
CA ALA A 112 28.06 11.33 4.09
C ALA A 112 26.65 10.81 4.41
N TYR A 113 25.61 11.36 3.78
CA TYR A 113 24.23 10.89 3.97
C TYR A 113 24.08 9.40 3.63
N ALA A 114 24.64 8.96 2.50
CA ALA A 114 24.58 7.57 2.08
C ALA A 114 25.28 6.63 3.07
N ALA A 115 26.43 7.05 3.61
CA ALA A 115 27.16 6.31 4.64
C ALA A 115 26.35 6.20 5.94
N THR A 116 25.77 7.31 6.42
CA THR A 116 24.94 7.31 7.62
C THR A 116 23.68 6.47 7.44
N THR A 117 23.04 6.56 6.28
CA THR A 117 21.84 5.77 5.95
C THR A 117 22.15 4.28 5.99
N ARG A 118 23.28 3.88 5.39
CA ARG A 118 23.75 2.50 5.45
C ARG A 118 24.02 2.06 6.90
N ALA A 119 24.69 2.89 7.69
CA ALA A 119 24.98 2.58 9.08
C ALA A 119 23.70 2.37 9.91
N LEU A 120 22.67 3.21 9.75
CA LEU A 120 21.37 3.03 10.41
C LEU A 120 20.71 1.71 9.99
N PHE A 121 20.72 1.38 8.69
CA PHE A 121 20.15 0.12 8.21
C PHE A 121 20.90 -1.11 8.72
N ASP A 122 22.23 -1.04 8.78
CA ASP A 122 23.05 -2.13 9.29
C ASP A 122 22.82 -2.31 10.80
N ALA A 123 22.75 -1.22 11.57
CA ALA A 123 22.41 -1.26 13.00
C ALA A 123 21.00 -1.82 13.25
N ALA A 124 20.01 -1.40 12.45
CA ALA A 124 18.66 -1.93 12.49
C ALA A 124 18.64 -3.43 12.17
N ARG A 125 19.37 -3.87 11.13
CA ARG A 125 19.48 -5.28 10.74
C ARG A 125 20.16 -6.12 11.83
N SER A 126 21.21 -5.60 12.47
CA SER A 126 21.90 -6.27 13.58
C SER A 126 21.01 -6.41 14.82
N ARG A 127 20.06 -5.50 15.02
CA ARG A 127 19.08 -5.61 16.10
C ARG A 127 18.01 -6.64 15.81
N SER A 128 17.29 -6.51 14.69
CA SER A 128 16.29 -7.48 14.24
C SER A 128 15.88 -7.24 12.78
N HIS A 129 15.30 -8.26 12.14
CA HIS A 129 14.72 -8.10 10.80
C HIS A 129 13.57 -7.08 10.81
N GLU A 130 12.78 -7.07 11.89
CA GLU A 130 11.64 -6.19 12.08
C GLU A 130 12.07 -4.72 12.21
N THR A 131 13.15 -4.42 12.94
CA THR A 131 13.71 -3.06 13.04
C THR A 131 14.14 -2.56 11.66
N TYR A 132 14.79 -3.43 10.87
CA TYR A 132 15.21 -3.11 9.52
C TYR A 132 14.03 -2.79 8.59
N GLN A 133 12.97 -3.61 8.63
CA GLN A 133 11.73 -3.34 7.88
C GLN A 133 11.07 -2.03 8.33
N ALA A 134 11.10 -1.72 9.62
CA ALA A 134 10.60 -0.47 10.17
C ALA A 134 11.33 0.74 9.57
N ALA A 135 12.66 0.68 9.47
CA ALA A 135 13.46 1.75 8.87
C ALA A 135 13.17 1.94 7.38
N LEU A 136 12.96 0.85 6.63
CA LEU A 136 12.58 0.92 5.22
C LEU A 136 11.20 1.56 5.05
N GLN A 137 10.23 1.10 5.83
CA GLN A 137 8.87 1.61 5.83
C GLN A 137 8.85 3.10 6.23
N LEU A 138 9.57 3.48 7.29
CA LEU A 138 9.65 4.87 7.74
C LEU A 138 10.24 5.78 6.67
N ARG A 139 11.28 5.34 5.96
CA ARG A 139 11.90 6.09 4.86
C ARG A 139 10.92 6.37 3.72
N GLU A 140 10.02 5.43 3.45
CA GLU A 140 9.03 5.53 2.38
C GLU A 140 7.79 6.33 2.79
N GLU A 141 7.25 6.07 3.98
CA GLU A 141 5.99 6.64 4.46
C GLU A 141 6.16 8.04 5.08
N ASP A 142 7.29 8.34 5.75
CA ASP A 142 7.54 9.61 6.44
C ASP A 142 9.04 10.00 6.34
N PRO A 143 9.48 10.55 5.19
CA PRO A 143 10.89 10.85 4.94
C PRO A 143 11.47 11.89 5.92
N ASP A 144 10.64 12.80 6.44
CA ASP A 144 11.08 13.79 7.43
C ASP A 144 11.36 13.14 8.78
N ARG A 145 10.50 12.22 9.22
CA ARG A 145 10.75 11.43 10.43
C ARG A 145 11.93 10.49 10.26
N PHE A 146 12.12 9.91 9.08
CA PHE A 146 13.33 9.16 8.76
C PHE A 146 14.59 10.03 8.84
N ALA A 147 14.58 11.24 8.31
CA ALA A 147 15.70 12.18 8.41
C ALA A 147 16.03 12.53 9.89
N ARG A 148 15.01 12.73 10.73
CA ARG A 148 15.20 12.91 12.19
C ARG A 148 15.77 11.67 12.88
N ALA A 149 15.34 10.48 12.50
CA ALA A 149 15.92 9.23 13.00
C ALA A 149 17.39 9.10 12.57
N LEU A 150 17.71 9.45 11.33
CA LEU A 150 19.07 9.44 10.80
C LEU A 150 20.00 10.42 11.54
N ALA A 151 19.54 11.65 11.77
CA ALA A 151 20.25 12.63 12.58
C ALA A 151 20.47 12.11 14.01
N SER A 152 19.44 11.50 14.61
CA SER A 152 19.52 10.97 15.97
C SER A 152 20.52 9.81 16.09
N HIS A 153 20.55 8.93 15.09
CA HIS A 153 21.52 7.84 15.00
C HIS A 153 22.95 8.37 14.86
N THR A 154 23.18 9.37 14.02
CA THR A 154 24.49 10.04 13.87
C THR A 154 24.98 10.63 15.19
N ALA A 155 24.08 11.20 15.99
CA ALA A 155 24.38 11.76 17.30
C ALA A 155 24.59 10.68 18.39
N GLY A 156 24.49 9.39 18.06
CA GLY A 156 24.69 8.29 19.00
C GLY A 156 23.56 8.10 20.00
N HIS A 157 22.34 8.57 19.69
CA HIS A 157 21.20 8.39 20.60
C HIS A 157 20.81 6.90 20.68
N PRO A 158 20.86 6.26 21.87
CA PRO A 158 20.72 4.80 21.99
C PRO A 158 19.30 4.30 21.69
N ARG A 159 18.29 5.18 21.71
CA ARG A 159 16.87 4.82 21.60
C ARG A 159 16.31 4.89 20.18
N VAL A 160 17.13 5.25 19.18
CA VAL A 160 16.64 5.35 17.80
C VAL A 160 16.11 4.01 17.27
N LEU A 161 16.75 2.90 17.65
CA LEU A 161 16.32 1.58 17.24
C LEU A 161 15.05 1.12 17.97
N GLU A 162 14.89 1.48 19.25
CA GLU A 162 13.63 1.27 19.99
C GLU A 162 12.48 2.04 19.35
N ALA A 163 12.71 3.29 18.95
CA ALA A 163 11.70 4.11 18.29
C ALA A 163 11.28 3.54 16.93
N LEU A 164 12.19 2.85 16.23
CA LEU A 164 11.86 2.11 15.00
C LEU A 164 11.00 0.87 15.31
N ASP A 165 11.31 0.13 16.38
CA ASP A 165 10.46 -0.97 16.84
C ASP A 165 9.05 -0.48 17.19
N ASP A 166 8.94 0.62 17.95
CA ASP A 166 7.66 1.23 18.34
C ASP A 166 6.88 1.72 17.11
N PHE A 167 7.55 2.34 16.15
CA PHE A 167 6.94 2.73 14.88
C PHE A 167 6.36 1.51 14.17
N ARG A 168 7.10 0.40 14.12
CA ARG A 168 6.62 -0.85 13.51
C ARG A 168 5.43 -1.42 14.25
N GLN A 169 5.48 -1.49 15.58
CA GLN A 169 4.36 -2.00 16.39
C GLN A 169 3.11 -1.13 16.25
N THR A 170 3.28 0.19 16.20
CA THR A 170 2.17 1.13 15.96
C THR A 170 1.60 0.93 14.57
N ALA A 171 2.45 0.83 13.54
CA ALA A 171 2.01 0.55 12.18
C ALA A 171 1.35 -0.83 12.06
N LEU A 172 1.84 -1.84 12.79
CA LEU A 172 1.25 -3.18 12.84
C LEU A 172 -0.09 -3.21 13.56
N ARG A 173 -0.27 -2.44 14.64
CA ARG A 173 -1.58 -2.31 15.32
C ARG A 173 -2.57 -1.58 14.44
N ALA A 174 -2.17 -0.46 13.84
CA ALA A 174 -2.98 0.25 12.86
C ALA A 174 -3.33 -0.64 11.65
N ARG A 175 -2.43 -1.55 11.23
CA ARG A 175 -2.71 -2.57 10.21
C ARG A 175 -3.49 -3.78 10.75
N GLY A 176 -3.38 -4.12 12.03
CA GLY A 176 -4.09 -5.20 12.70
C GLY A 176 -5.56 -4.88 12.88
N ASP A 177 -5.86 -3.62 13.20
CA ASP A 177 -7.22 -3.07 13.16
C ASP A 177 -7.77 -3.15 11.72
N ARG A 178 -6.95 -2.86 10.70
CA ARG A 178 -7.33 -3.16 9.29
C ARG A 178 -7.52 -4.66 9.03
N LEU A 179 -6.72 -5.56 9.60
CA LEU A 179 -6.93 -7.00 9.43
C LEU A 179 -8.19 -7.52 10.15
N ALA A 180 -8.64 -6.84 11.22
CA ALA A 180 -9.97 -7.07 11.80
C ALA A 180 -11.07 -6.59 10.84
N GLU A 181 -10.85 -5.50 10.10
CA GLU A 181 -11.71 -5.10 8.97
C GLU A 181 -11.78 -6.20 7.90
N HIS A 182 -10.75 -7.05 7.74
CA HIS A 182 -10.68 -8.14 6.74
C HIS A 182 -11.32 -9.47 7.18
N ARG A 183 -12.20 -9.46 8.20
CA ARG A 183 -12.90 -10.68 8.65
C ARG A 183 -13.61 -11.42 7.53
N TRP A 184 -14.05 -10.68 6.51
CA TRP A 184 -14.69 -11.19 5.29
C TRP A 184 -13.77 -12.09 4.43
N LEU A 185 -12.44 -12.01 4.57
CA LEU A 185 -11.51 -12.95 3.92
C LEU A 185 -11.59 -14.36 4.50
N LYS A 186 -11.75 -14.47 5.83
CA LYS A 186 -11.65 -15.76 6.55
C LYS A 186 -12.88 -16.66 6.39
N GLN A 187 -13.96 -16.12 5.80
CA GLN A 187 -15.27 -16.80 5.74
C GLN A 187 -15.59 -17.35 4.34
N TRP A 188 -14.64 -17.28 3.41
CA TRP A 188 -14.88 -17.66 2.03
C TRP A 188 -13.83 -18.62 1.49
N THR A 189 -14.31 -19.63 0.76
CA THR A 189 -13.47 -20.57 0.01
C THR A 189 -13.74 -20.35 -1.48
N PRO A 190 -12.70 -20.16 -2.32
CA PRO A 190 -12.89 -19.98 -3.75
C PRO A 190 -13.59 -21.18 -4.41
N PRO A 191 -14.47 -20.94 -5.40
CA PRO A 191 -15.14 -22.02 -6.14
C PRO A 191 -14.19 -22.78 -7.07
N ALA A 192 -13.03 -22.19 -7.42
CA ALA A 192 -11.98 -22.84 -8.20
C ALA A 192 -10.85 -23.30 -7.25
N PRO A 193 -10.60 -24.61 -7.11
CA PRO A 193 -9.47 -25.10 -6.34
C PRO A 193 -8.14 -24.67 -7.00
N GLY A 194 -7.09 -24.51 -6.19
CA GLY A 194 -5.75 -24.22 -6.69
C GLY A 194 -5.48 -22.76 -7.08
N THR A 195 -6.38 -21.82 -6.77
CA THR A 195 -6.16 -20.38 -7.02
C THR A 195 -4.98 -19.80 -6.20
N ASP A 196 -4.49 -20.55 -5.22
CA ASP A 196 -3.25 -20.30 -4.49
C ASP A 196 -1.98 -20.65 -5.29
N THR A 197 -2.12 -21.20 -6.50
CA THR A 197 -1.01 -21.48 -7.43
C THR A 197 -1.15 -20.63 -8.70
N PRO A 198 -0.05 -20.31 -9.42
CA PRO A 198 -0.15 -19.59 -10.70
C PRO A 198 -1.06 -20.28 -11.71
N ASP A 199 -0.96 -21.60 -11.84
CA ASP A 199 -1.73 -22.40 -12.80
C ASP A 199 -3.23 -22.37 -12.51
N GLY A 200 -3.63 -22.54 -11.24
CA GLY A 200 -5.06 -22.46 -10.87
C GLY A 200 -5.60 -21.03 -10.85
N ALA A 201 -4.74 -20.01 -10.72
CA ALA A 201 -5.13 -18.61 -10.82
C ALA A 201 -5.34 -18.15 -12.27
N PHE A 202 -4.60 -18.72 -13.23
CA PHE A 202 -4.70 -18.35 -14.63
C PHE A 202 -6.07 -18.69 -15.22
N GLY A 203 -6.68 -17.74 -15.94
CA GLY A 203 -7.97 -17.94 -16.61
C GLY A 203 -9.21 -18.06 -15.70
N THR A 204 -9.04 -18.08 -14.37
CA THR A 204 -10.15 -18.22 -13.40
C THR A 204 -10.58 -16.90 -12.78
N CYS A 205 -9.86 -15.80 -13.02
CA CYS A 205 -10.10 -14.49 -12.40
C CYS A 205 -11.55 -14.01 -12.52
N LYS A 206 -12.15 -14.13 -13.71
CA LYS A 206 -13.54 -13.71 -13.95
C LYS A 206 -14.54 -14.48 -13.07
N GLN A 207 -14.41 -15.81 -12.97
CA GLN A 207 -15.29 -16.65 -12.15
C GLN A 207 -15.10 -16.39 -10.65
N VAL A 208 -13.84 -16.37 -10.20
CA VAL A 208 -13.49 -16.26 -8.77
C VAL A 208 -13.90 -14.90 -8.23
N SER A 209 -13.58 -13.82 -8.93
CA SER A 209 -13.95 -12.45 -8.51
C SER A 209 -15.46 -12.21 -8.53
N ALA A 210 -16.19 -12.74 -9.53
CA ALA A 210 -17.64 -12.63 -9.56
C ALA A 210 -18.30 -13.34 -8.36
N ALA A 211 -17.93 -14.60 -8.12
CA ALA A 211 -18.45 -15.38 -6.99
C ALA A 211 -18.11 -14.74 -5.64
N TYR A 212 -16.92 -14.16 -5.52
CA TYR A 212 -16.50 -13.48 -4.31
C TYR A 212 -17.28 -12.19 -4.06
N THR A 213 -17.48 -11.39 -5.11
CA THR A 213 -18.27 -10.17 -5.05
C THR A 213 -19.70 -10.46 -4.62
N ASP A 214 -20.34 -11.48 -5.20
CA ASP A 214 -21.70 -11.90 -4.81
C ASP A 214 -21.75 -12.40 -3.36
N HIS A 215 -20.74 -13.14 -2.90
CA HIS A 215 -20.64 -13.54 -1.50
C HIS A 215 -20.62 -12.33 -0.55
N LEU A 216 -19.78 -11.33 -0.83
CA LEU A 216 -19.68 -10.11 -0.02
C LEU A 216 -20.97 -9.29 -0.05
N ARG A 217 -21.59 -9.11 -1.22
CA ARG A 217 -22.87 -8.42 -1.36
C ARG A 217 -23.97 -9.09 -0.53
N ARG A 218 -24.05 -10.43 -0.55
CA ARG A 218 -25.01 -11.20 0.26
C ARG A 218 -24.75 -11.09 1.76
N ALA A 219 -23.51 -10.85 2.15
CA ALA A 219 -23.12 -10.58 3.53
C ALA A 219 -23.34 -9.11 3.95
N GLY A 220 -23.84 -8.25 3.05
CA GLY A 220 -24.20 -6.86 3.32
C GLY A 220 -23.06 -5.86 3.13
N TYR A 221 -21.94 -6.25 2.51
CA TYR A 221 -20.85 -5.34 2.18
C TYR A 221 -21.13 -4.58 0.88
N ASP A 222 -20.65 -3.34 0.80
CA ASP A 222 -20.60 -2.56 -0.45
C ASP A 222 -19.42 -3.06 -1.30
N ALA A 223 -19.70 -4.07 -2.12
CA ALA A 223 -18.72 -4.73 -2.95
C ALA A 223 -19.13 -4.72 -4.43
N GLU A 224 -18.18 -4.37 -5.28
CA GLU A 224 -18.34 -4.20 -6.72
C GLU A 224 -17.41 -5.15 -7.46
N TRP A 225 -17.92 -5.70 -8.56
CA TRP A 225 -17.12 -6.49 -9.48
C TRP A 225 -16.51 -5.52 -10.48
N ILE A 226 -15.19 -5.55 -10.64
CA ILE A 226 -14.50 -4.63 -11.54
C ILE A 226 -13.58 -5.38 -12.49
N GLN A 227 -13.38 -4.77 -13.66
CA GLN A 227 -12.37 -5.18 -14.62
C GLN A 227 -11.23 -4.17 -14.56
N VAL A 228 -10.00 -4.64 -14.65
CA VAL A 228 -8.80 -3.81 -14.69
C VAL A 228 -7.99 -4.17 -15.92
N ALA A 229 -7.26 -3.20 -16.45
CA ALA A 229 -6.44 -3.40 -17.64
C ALA A 229 -5.11 -2.64 -17.54
N GLY A 230 -4.13 -3.13 -18.30
CA GLY A 230 -2.82 -2.51 -18.44
C GLY A 230 -1.99 -2.62 -17.16
N LEU A 231 -1.35 -3.77 -16.95
CA LEU A 231 -0.48 -3.94 -15.80
C LEU A 231 0.74 -3.02 -15.95
N ARG A 232 0.89 -2.03 -15.05
CA ARG A 232 1.94 -1.01 -15.11
C ARG A 232 3.33 -1.54 -14.75
N ARG A 233 3.38 -2.63 -13.99
CA ARG A 233 4.63 -3.21 -13.48
C ARG A 233 5.04 -4.42 -14.33
N PRO A 234 6.34 -4.58 -14.62
CA PRO A 234 6.84 -5.81 -15.21
C PRO A 234 6.45 -7.01 -14.35
N ALA A 235 5.99 -8.07 -14.99
CA ALA A 235 5.67 -9.35 -14.37
C ALA A 235 6.49 -10.46 -15.04
N PRO A 236 7.83 -10.46 -14.85
CA PRO A 236 8.71 -11.42 -15.52
C PRO A 236 8.42 -12.87 -15.14
N ASP A 237 7.83 -13.06 -13.96
CA ASP A 237 7.46 -14.37 -13.41
C ASP A 237 5.96 -14.67 -13.59
N ALA A 238 5.26 -13.93 -14.47
CA ALA A 238 3.86 -14.23 -14.79
C ALA A 238 3.72 -15.65 -15.36
N HIS A 239 2.51 -16.22 -15.24
CA HIS A 239 2.20 -17.51 -15.83
C HIS A 239 2.58 -17.54 -17.32
N PRO A 240 3.23 -18.59 -17.85
CA PRO A 240 3.78 -18.61 -19.20
C PRO A 240 2.77 -18.30 -20.31
N SER A 241 1.49 -18.57 -20.10
CA SER A 241 0.43 -18.22 -21.07
C SER A 241 0.23 -16.73 -21.29
N TRP A 242 0.84 -15.86 -20.48
CA TRP A 242 0.83 -14.41 -20.68
C TRP A 242 1.95 -13.92 -21.62
N THR A 243 2.92 -14.77 -21.98
CA THR A 243 4.12 -14.36 -22.73
C THR A 243 3.84 -13.83 -24.14
N GLU A 244 2.70 -14.17 -24.72
CA GLU A 244 2.30 -13.74 -26.08
C GLU A 244 1.59 -12.38 -26.11
N ILE A 245 1.22 -11.84 -24.94
CA ILE A 245 0.42 -10.62 -24.82
C ILE A 245 1.23 -9.58 -24.06
N GLU A 246 1.33 -8.36 -24.59
CA GLU A 246 1.99 -7.28 -23.84
C GLU A 246 1.21 -6.95 -22.56
N PRO A 247 1.90 -6.68 -21.42
CA PRO A 247 1.23 -6.36 -20.15
C PRO A 247 0.24 -5.19 -20.22
N ALA A 248 0.45 -4.24 -21.13
CA ALA A 248 -0.45 -3.13 -21.40
C ALA A 248 -1.84 -3.56 -21.91
N HIS A 249 -1.95 -4.78 -22.47
CA HIS A 249 -3.19 -5.35 -22.98
C HIS A 249 -3.80 -6.41 -22.08
N TRP A 250 -3.14 -6.74 -20.95
CA TRP A 250 -3.70 -7.71 -20.01
C TRP A 250 -4.97 -7.16 -19.39
N GLN A 251 -5.99 -8.02 -19.31
CA GLN A 251 -7.24 -7.76 -18.64
C GLN A 251 -7.38 -8.71 -17.46
N HIS A 252 -7.92 -8.19 -16.36
CA HIS A 252 -8.08 -8.95 -15.14
C HIS A 252 -9.35 -8.55 -14.40
N TYR A 253 -9.83 -9.42 -13.51
CA TYR A 253 -11.06 -9.19 -12.75
C TYR A 253 -10.80 -9.44 -11.28
N LEU A 254 -11.28 -8.51 -10.44
CA LEU A 254 -11.12 -8.55 -9.00
C LEU A 254 -12.30 -7.86 -8.31
N THR A 255 -12.33 -7.91 -6.99
CA THR A 255 -13.42 -7.32 -6.20
C THR A 255 -12.97 -6.02 -5.56
N ARG A 256 -13.75 -4.95 -5.74
CA ARG A 256 -13.58 -3.68 -5.03
C ARG A 256 -14.56 -3.63 -3.86
N ILE A 257 -14.11 -3.19 -2.69
CA ILE A 257 -14.93 -3.03 -1.49
C ILE A 257 -14.84 -1.57 -1.06
N ARG A 258 -15.98 -0.94 -0.80
CA ARG A 258 -16.06 0.39 -0.22
C ARG A 258 -16.36 0.28 1.27
N TYR A 259 -15.50 0.85 2.09
CA TYR A 259 -15.74 0.95 3.52
C TYR A 259 -16.72 2.09 3.83
N PRO A 260 -17.38 2.07 5.01
CA PRO A 260 -18.30 3.13 5.41
C PRO A 260 -17.68 4.54 5.47
N ASP A 261 -16.36 4.62 5.66
CA ASP A 261 -15.60 5.87 5.64
C ASP A 261 -15.17 6.32 4.23
N GLY A 262 -15.64 5.63 3.19
CA GLY A 262 -15.36 5.93 1.79
C GLY A 262 -14.05 5.35 1.26
N ARG A 263 -13.20 4.73 2.09
CA ARG A 263 -11.97 4.07 1.63
C ARG A 263 -12.30 2.91 0.69
N LEU A 264 -11.45 2.72 -0.31
CA LEU A 264 -11.54 1.61 -1.25
C LEU A 264 -10.49 0.55 -0.95
N HIS A 265 -10.90 -0.71 -1.08
CA HIS A 265 -10.04 -1.87 -0.96
C HIS A 265 -10.26 -2.83 -2.12
N TYR A 266 -9.21 -3.54 -2.50
CA TYR A 266 -9.20 -4.39 -3.67
C TYR A 266 -8.74 -5.78 -3.25
N VAL A 267 -9.47 -6.80 -3.70
CA VAL A 267 -9.22 -8.20 -3.34
C VAL A 267 -9.06 -9.01 -4.60
N ASP A 268 -7.88 -9.60 -4.73
CA ASP A 268 -7.48 -10.36 -5.90
C ASP A 268 -7.02 -11.75 -5.49
N TRP A 269 -7.92 -12.71 -5.67
CA TRP A 269 -7.68 -14.13 -5.41
C TRP A 269 -6.78 -14.79 -6.45
N THR A 270 -6.55 -14.15 -7.59
CA THR A 270 -5.85 -14.74 -8.73
C THR A 270 -4.66 -13.88 -9.19
N MET A 271 -4.16 -12.97 -8.34
CA MET A 271 -2.95 -12.18 -8.57
C MET A 271 -1.72 -13.06 -8.84
N ARG A 272 -1.72 -14.30 -8.36
CA ARG A 272 -0.63 -15.26 -8.55
C ARG A 272 -0.39 -15.66 -10.00
N GLN A 273 -1.34 -15.40 -10.91
CA GLN A 273 -1.11 -15.56 -12.35
C GLN A 273 -0.13 -14.52 -12.92
N PHE A 274 0.09 -13.40 -12.23
CA PHE A 274 1.07 -12.36 -12.61
C PHE A 274 2.29 -12.34 -11.68
N SER A 275 2.09 -12.66 -10.40
CA SER A 275 3.15 -12.66 -9.38
C SER A 275 3.01 -13.90 -8.49
N PRO A 276 3.72 -15.00 -8.79
CA PRO A 276 3.60 -16.27 -8.07
C PRO A 276 3.81 -16.17 -6.55
N THR A 277 4.57 -15.17 -6.11
CA THR A 277 4.90 -14.92 -4.70
C THR A 277 3.93 -13.98 -3.99
N ALA A 278 2.91 -13.46 -4.67
CA ALA A 278 1.91 -12.59 -4.07
C ALA A 278 1.18 -13.30 -2.90
N SER A 279 0.70 -12.52 -1.93
CA SER A 279 -0.18 -13.05 -0.88
C SER A 279 -1.44 -13.64 -1.49
N TRP A 280 -2.07 -14.58 -0.79
CA TRP A 280 -3.29 -15.23 -1.26
C TRP A 280 -4.39 -15.16 -0.20
N PRO A 281 -5.51 -14.44 -0.47
CA PRO A 281 -5.65 -13.50 -1.60
C PRO A 281 -4.69 -12.31 -1.49
N SER A 282 -4.45 -11.66 -2.63
CA SER A 282 -3.78 -10.37 -2.66
C SER A 282 -4.77 -9.27 -2.27
N THR A 283 -4.30 -8.33 -1.46
CA THR A 283 -5.10 -7.18 -1.04
C THR A 283 -4.33 -5.89 -1.21
N SER A 284 -5.04 -4.83 -1.63
CA SER A 284 -4.45 -3.51 -1.82
C SER A 284 -5.45 -2.41 -1.51
N ASP A 285 -4.95 -1.26 -1.07
CA ASP A 285 -5.71 0.00 -1.06
C ASP A 285 -5.75 0.63 -2.47
N HIS A 286 -6.45 1.75 -2.58
CA HIS A 286 -6.59 2.51 -3.83
C HIS A 286 -5.25 2.96 -4.41
N ASP A 287 -4.36 3.54 -3.61
CA ASP A 287 -3.08 4.06 -4.11
C ASP A 287 -2.21 2.95 -4.70
N ARG A 288 -2.15 1.78 -4.04
CA ARG A 288 -1.42 0.63 -4.57
C ARG A 288 -2.10 0.04 -5.81
N HIS A 289 -3.43 0.04 -5.86
CA HIS A 289 -4.20 -0.39 -7.03
C HIS A 289 -3.88 0.45 -8.27
N GLU A 290 -3.95 1.78 -8.15
CA GLU A 290 -3.65 2.73 -9.24
C GLU A 290 -2.18 2.67 -9.69
N GLN A 291 -1.26 2.26 -8.81
CA GLN A 291 0.14 2.00 -9.18
C GLN A 291 0.36 0.65 -9.88
N THR A 292 -0.62 -0.25 -9.82
CA THR A 292 -0.54 -1.60 -10.37
C THR A 292 -1.21 -1.67 -11.74
N TRP A 293 -2.40 -1.10 -11.86
CA TRP A 293 -3.22 -1.14 -13.07
C TRP A 293 -3.34 0.24 -13.72
N ASP A 294 -3.42 0.28 -15.03
CA ASP A 294 -3.54 1.52 -15.77
C ASP A 294 -4.99 2.03 -15.81
N THR A 295 -5.93 1.11 -16.02
CA THR A 295 -7.36 1.43 -16.13
C THR A 295 -8.20 0.52 -15.24
N THR A 296 -9.25 1.09 -14.66
CA THR A 296 -10.31 0.37 -13.92
C THR A 296 -11.66 0.64 -14.58
N TYR A 297 -12.43 -0.40 -14.81
CA TYR A 297 -13.79 -0.35 -15.35
C TYR A 297 -14.77 -0.92 -14.34
N ASP A 298 -15.80 -0.14 -14.03
CA ASP A 298 -16.91 -0.57 -13.20
C ASP A 298 -17.81 -1.52 -13.98
N ILE A 299 -18.09 -2.71 -13.44
CA ILE A 299 -19.03 -3.65 -14.05
C ILE A 299 -20.40 -3.45 -13.38
N PRO A 300 -21.45 -3.09 -14.15
CA PRO A 300 -22.79 -2.91 -13.60
C PRO A 300 -23.28 -4.17 -12.87
N HIS A 301 -24.03 -3.99 -11.78
CA HIS A 301 -24.57 -5.10 -11.00
C HIS A 301 -25.40 -6.08 -11.86
N GLN A 302 -26.14 -5.59 -12.86
CA GLN A 302 -26.91 -6.48 -13.74
C GLN A 302 -25.99 -7.44 -14.53
N ALA A 303 -24.80 -6.98 -14.92
CA ALA A 303 -23.85 -7.81 -15.66
C ALA A 303 -23.21 -8.89 -14.77
N LEU A 304 -22.99 -8.61 -13.48
CA LEU A 304 -22.60 -9.62 -12.50
C LEU A 304 -23.70 -10.69 -12.34
N ASP A 305 -24.94 -10.24 -12.13
CA ASP A 305 -26.07 -11.14 -11.91
C ASP A 305 -26.31 -12.04 -13.13
N GLN A 306 -26.23 -11.47 -14.34
CA GLN A 306 -26.30 -12.22 -15.60
C GLN A 306 -25.17 -13.26 -15.70
N TYR A 307 -23.92 -12.85 -15.47
CA TYR A 307 -22.77 -13.75 -15.53
C TYR A 307 -22.91 -14.94 -14.57
N LEU A 308 -23.42 -14.71 -13.36
CA LEU A 308 -23.64 -15.77 -12.37
C LEU A 308 -24.81 -16.70 -12.74
N GLN A 309 -25.82 -16.20 -13.43
CA GLN A 309 -26.94 -17.02 -13.94
C GLN A 309 -26.48 -17.96 -15.05
N GLU A 310 -25.67 -17.48 -15.99
CA GLU A 310 -25.13 -18.27 -17.12
C GLU A 310 -24.20 -19.41 -16.69
N ARG A 311 -23.76 -19.43 -15.42
CA ARG A 311 -22.82 -20.40 -14.85
C ARG A 311 -23.47 -21.44 -13.93
N ARG A 312 -24.79 -21.37 -13.70
CA ARG A 312 -25.55 -22.35 -12.91
C ARG A 312 -26.07 -23.48 -13.80
#